data_AF-A0A960NJP5-F1
#
_entry.id   AF-A0A960NJP5-F1
#
_cell.length_a   1.000
_cell.length_b   1.000
_cell.length_c   1.000
_cell.angle_alpha   90.00
_cell.angle_beta   90.00
_cell.angle_gamma   90.00
#
_symmetry.space_group_name_H-M   'P 1'
#
loop_
_entity.id
_entity.type
_entity.pdbx_description
1 polymer ?
#
loop_
_entity_poly.entity_id
_entity_poly.type
_entity_poly.pdbx_seq_one_letter_code
_entity_poly.pdbx_strand_id
1 'polypeptide(L)'
;MKPTSISNFITRHYRHFNSATLKDAAEAYKVFLNHRGKMMVTLAGAMSTGELGLSLAEMIRKGKVHAITCTGANLEEDLFNLVAHDHYVRVPEYRQLSPREEVKLLKRHLNRVTDTCIPEVLAMNRVE
;
A
#
# COMPACT_ATOMS: atom_id res chain seq x y z
N MET A 1 -21.44 20.23 9.73
CA MET A 1 -20.42 21.02 8.99
C MET A 1 -20.30 20.44 7.59
N LYS A 2 -20.20 21.26 6.54
CA LYS A 2 -19.86 20.75 5.20
C LYS A 2 -18.52 20.01 5.29
N PRO A 3 -18.34 18.86 4.61
CA PRO A 3 -17.03 18.25 4.51
C PRO A 3 -16.10 19.24 3.81
N THR A 4 -15.06 19.70 4.51
CA THR A 4 -13.93 20.36 3.87
C THR A 4 -13.14 19.31 3.09
N SER A 5 -12.56 19.67 1.94
CA SER A 5 -11.67 18.74 1.23
C SER A 5 -10.52 18.30 2.16
N ILE A 6 -9.99 17.10 1.96
CA ILE A 6 -8.83 16.61 2.73
C ILE A 6 -7.65 17.58 2.62
N SER A 7 -7.47 18.24 1.47
CA SER A 7 -6.47 19.29 1.29
C SER A 7 -6.67 20.49 2.22
N ASN A 8 -7.91 20.95 2.39
CA ASN A 8 -8.23 22.05 3.32
C ASN A 8 -8.00 21.62 4.78
N PHE A 9 -8.33 20.37 5.11
CA PHE A 9 -8.06 19.81 6.43
C PHE A 9 -6.55 19.78 6.73
N ILE A 10 -5.74 19.19 5.84
CA ILE A 10 -4.28 19.13 5.97
C ILE A 10 -3.70 20.54 6.09
N THR A 11 -4.09 21.46 5.21
CA THR A 11 -3.59 22.84 5.23
C THR A 11 -3.87 23.56 6.55
N ARG A 12 -5.05 23.33 7.14
CA ARG A 12 -5.46 23.96 8.40
C ARG A 12 -4.78 23.33 9.61
N HIS A 13 -4.67 22.01 9.66
CA HIS A 13 -4.32 21.27 10.88
C HIS A 13 -2.86 20.81 10.93
N TYR A 14 -2.21 20.53 9.80
CA TYR A 14 -0.90 19.88 9.77
C TYR A 14 0.20 20.93 9.61
N ARG A 15 0.44 21.70 10.68
CA ARG A 15 1.30 22.90 10.64
C ARG A 15 2.69 22.71 11.26
N HIS A 16 2.89 21.68 12.09
CA HIS A 16 4.11 21.51 12.87
C HIS A 16 4.54 20.03 12.94
N PHE A 17 5.82 19.81 13.25
CA PHE A 17 6.43 18.48 13.39
C PHE A 17 6.19 17.58 12.16
N ASN A 18 6.14 16.27 12.36
CA ASN A 18 5.96 15.29 11.27
C ASN A 18 4.66 15.48 10.48
N SER A 19 3.64 16.13 11.06
CA SER A 19 2.40 16.43 10.33
C SER A 19 2.65 17.43 9.20
N ALA A 20 3.49 18.45 9.42
CA ALA A 20 3.82 19.46 8.41
C ALA A 20 4.51 18.84 7.18
N THR A 21 5.34 17.81 7.40
CA THR A 21 6.05 17.10 6.33
C THR A 21 5.10 16.55 5.27
N LEU A 22 3.91 16.06 5.65
CA LEU A 22 2.92 15.59 4.68
C LEU A 22 2.43 16.72 3.77
N LYS A 23 2.13 17.89 4.35
CA LYS A 23 1.69 19.06 3.61
C LYS A 23 2.80 19.54 2.67
N ASP A 24 4.01 19.68 3.20
CA ASP A 24 5.15 20.21 2.44
C ASP A 24 5.51 19.28 1.28
N ALA A 25 5.51 17.96 1.50
CA ALA A 25 5.73 16.97 0.44
C ALA A 25 4.64 17.03 -0.64
N ALA A 26 3.37 17.18 -0.26
CA ALA A 26 2.27 17.27 -1.20
C ALA A 26 2.35 18.53 -2.07
N GLU A 27 2.70 19.69 -1.50
CA GLU A 27 2.88 20.93 -2.26
C GLU A 27 4.15 20.89 -3.13
N ALA A 28 5.27 20.38 -2.60
CA ALA A 28 6.49 20.21 -3.38
C ALA A 28 6.28 19.30 -4.60
N TYR A 29 5.51 18.22 -4.45
CA TYR A 29 5.20 17.34 -5.57
C TYR A 29 4.33 18.03 -6.64
N LYS A 30 3.34 18.85 -6.25
CA LYS A 30 2.58 19.65 -7.21
C LYS A 30 3.47 20.60 -7.99
N VAL A 31 4.36 21.33 -7.30
CA VAL A 31 5.33 22.24 -7.93
C VAL A 31 6.21 21.47 -8.91
N PHE A 32 6.78 20.34 -8.50
CA PHE A 32 7.61 19.49 -9.36
C PHE A 32 6.89 19.07 -10.65
N LEU A 33 5.63 18.65 -10.56
CA LEU A 33 4.82 18.28 -11.72
C LEU A 33 4.48 19.48 -12.61
N ASN A 34 4.17 20.64 -12.03
CA ASN A 34 3.89 21.87 -12.78
C ASN A 34 5.11 22.36 -13.58
N HIS A 35 6.32 22.06 -13.11
CA HIS A 35 7.57 22.30 -13.83
C HIS A 35 7.95 21.16 -14.80
N ARG A 36 6.98 20.33 -15.21
CA ARG A 36 7.16 19.19 -16.13
C ARG A 36 8.13 18.11 -15.61
N GLY A 37 8.32 18.04 -14.30
CA GLY A 37 9.13 17.02 -13.65
C GLY A 37 8.59 15.60 -13.90
N LYS A 38 9.48 14.63 -13.95
CA LYS A 38 9.17 13.19 -14.13
C LYS A 38 9.44 12.44 -12.84
N MET A 39 8.39 11.93 -12.21
CA MET A 39 8.49 11.27 -10.91
C MET A 39 8.81 9.79 -11.05
N MET A 40 9.89 9.36 -10.40
CA MET A 40 10.17 7.95 -10.10
C MET A 40 9.79 7.66 -8.65
N VAL A 41 9.00 6.62 -8.43
CA VAL A 41 8.61 6.16 -7.08
C VAL A 41 9.38 4.88 -6.75
N THR A 42 9.91 4.80 -5.54
CA THR A 42 10.50 3.57 -4.98
C THR A 42 9.50 2.91 -4.04
N LEU A 43 9.29 1.60 -4.16
CA LEU A 43 8.31 0.86 -3.36
C LEU A 43 8.95 -0.34 -2.65
N ALA A 44 8.56 -0.53 -1.40
CA ALA A 44 8.85 -1.75 -0.65
C ALA A 44 7.81 -2.84 -0.98
N GLY A 45 8.22 -4.11 -0.89
CA GLY A 45 7.38 -5.26 -1.24
C GLY A 45 6.01 -5.25 -0.55
N ALA A 46 5.96 -5.04 0.76
CA ALA A 46 4.69 -5.06 1.52
C ALA A 46 3.67 -3.98 1.10
N MET A 47 4.03 -3.00 0.27
CA MET A 47 3.11 -1.94 -0.17
C MET A 47 2.03 -2.43 -1.14
N SER A 48 2.22 -3.56 -1.83
CA SER A 48 1.17 -4.23 -2.62
C SER A 48 0.10 -4.83 -1.70
N THR A 49 0.52 -5.60 -0.68
CA THR A 49 -0.40 -6.08 0.36
C THR A 49 -1.08 -4.93 1.12
N GLY A 50 -0.36 -3.83 1.35
CA GLY A 50 -0.91 -2.60 1.94
C GLY A 50 -1.84 -1.79 1.01
N GLU A 51 -2.15 -2.31 -0.18
CA GLU A 51 -3.09 -1.75 -1.16
C GLU A 51 -2.77 -0.33 -1.64
N LEU A 52 -1.49 0.07 -1.58
CA LEU A 52 -1.04 1.36 -2.09
C LEU A 52 -1.33 1.50 -3.60
N GLY A 53 -1.44 0.37 -4.30
CA GLY A 53 -1.83 0.25 -5.70
C GLY A 53 -3.11 1.01 -6.06
N LEU A 54 -4.10 1.09 -5.15
CA LEU A 54 -5.36 1.80 -5.41
C LEU A 54 -5.14 3.29 -5.71
N SER A 55 -4.33 3.96 -4.89
CA SER A 55 -3.99 5.37 -5.11
C SER A 55 -2.89 5.56 -6.14
N LEU A 56 -1.90 4.66 -6.17
CA LEU A 56 -0.78 4.73 -7.09
C LEU A 56 -1.22 4.56 -8.55
N ALA A 57 -2.11 3.61 -8.83
CA ALA A 57 -2.61 3.36 -10.18
C ALA A 57 -3.32 4.60 -10.75
N GLU A 58 -4.08 5.31 -9.93
CA GLU A 58 -4.71 6.58 -10.34
C GLU A 58 -3.67 7.67 -10.66
N MET A 59 -2.59 7.74 -9.88
CA MET A 59 -1.49 8.68 -10.14
C MET A 59 -0.72 8.35 -11.43
N ILE A 60 -0.56 7.05 -11.75
CA ILE A 60 0.02 6.60 -13.03
C ILE A 60 -0.90 7.00 -14.20
N ARG A 61 -2.20 6.66 -14.13
CA ARG A 61 -3.19 6.96 -15.18
C ARG A 61 -3.30 8.46 -15.46
N LYS A 62 -3.12 9.29 -14.43
CA LYS A 62 -3.10 10.76 -14.54
C LYS A 62 -1.74 11.35 -14.98
N GLY A 63 -0.75 10.52 -15.32
CA GLY A 63 0.56 10.97 -15.77
C GLY A 63 1.38 11.68 -14.70
N LYS A 64 1.13 11.39 -13.41
CA LYS A 64 1.83 12.02 -12.28
C LYS A 64 3.03 11.18 -11.83
N VAL A 65 2.94 9.86 -11.94
CA VAL A 65 4.06 8.92 -11.75
C VAL A 65 4.51 8.40 -13.12
N HIS A 66 5.82 8.37 -13.34
CA HIS A 66 6.41 8.08 -14.65
C HIS A 66 7.32 6.85 -14.66
N ALA A 67 7.88 6.50 -13.50
CA ALA A 67 8.67 5.30 -13.33
C ALA A 67 8.44 4.74 -11.92
N ILE A 68 8.58 3.42 -11.78
CA ILE A 68 8.52 2.73 -10.49
C ILE A 68 9.73 1.80 -10.41
N THR A 69 10.44 1.87 -9.30
CA THR A 69 11.39 0.83 -8.89
C THR A 69 10.81 0.12 -7.67
N CYS A 70 10.70 -1.20 -7.76
CA CYS A 70 9.99 -2.02 -6.78
C CYS A 70 10.63 -3.40 -6.70
N THR A 71 10.22 -4.19 -5.72
CA THR A 71 10.64 -5.59 -5.62
C THR A 71 9.72 -6.49 -6.46
N GLY A 72 10.15 -7.73 -6.74
CA GLY A 72 9.31 -8.71 -7.45
C GLY A 72 7.96 -8.95 -6.77
N ALA A 73 7.94 -8.93 -5.43
CA ALA A 73 6.73 -9.08 -4.62
C ALA A 73 5.63 -8.09 -4.99
N ASN A 74 5.96 -6.85 -5.40
CA ASN A 74 4.93 -5.88 -5.79
C ASN A 74 4.20 -6.27 -7.08
N LEU A 75 4.84 -7.03 -7.97
CA LEU A 75 4.23 -7.51 -9.21
C LEU A 75 3.41 -8.78 -8.96
N GLU A 76 3.96 -9.71 -8.17
CA GLU A 76 3.32 -10.98 -7.84
C GLU A 76 2.10 -10.78 -6.92
N GLU A 77 2.25 -10.02 -5.84
CA GLU A 77 1.17 -9.82 -4.87
C GLU A 77 0.00 -8.98 -5.41
N ASP A 78 0.25 -8.07 -6.36
CA ASP A 78 -0.83 -7.32 -7.02
C ASP A 78 -1.68 -8.27 -7.88
N LEU A 79 -1.05 -9.26 -8.52
CA LEU A 79 -1.75 -10.34 -9.23
C LEU A 79 -2.48 -11.28 -8.26
N PHE A 80 -1.87 -11.61 -7.12
CA PHE A 80 -2.54 -12.40 -6.07
C PHE A 80 -3.76 -11.68 -5.50
N ASN A 81 -3.68 -10.37 -5.30
CA ASN A 81 -4.81 -9.55 -4.86
C ASN A 81 -5.94 -9.66 -5.90
N LEU A 82 -5.64 -9.52 -7.20
CA LEU A 82 -6.64 -9.65 -8.26
C LEU A 82 -7.42 -10.98 -8.23
N VAL A 83 -6.76 -12.11 -7.91
CA VAL A 83 -7.40 -13.43 -7.97
C VAL A 83 -7.98 -13.92 -6.63
N ALA A 84 -7.49 -13.40 -5.50
CA ALA A 84 -7.76 -13.98 -4.18
C ALA A 84 -8.10 -12.96 -3.08
N HIS A 85 -8.23 -11.67 -3.40
CA HIS A 85 -8.46 -10.60 -2.40
C HIS A 85 -9.58 -10.93 -1.40
N ASP A 86 -10.72 -11.43 -1.87
CA ASP A 86 -11.88 -11.76 -1.02
C ASP A 86 -11.62 -12.87 0.01
N HIS A 87 -10.48 -13.57 -0.13
CA HIS A 87 -10.06 -14.64 0.77
C HIS A 87 -8.92 -14.23 1.71
N TYR A 88 -8.49 -12.96 1.68
CA TYR A 88 -7.46 -12.45 2.58
C TYR A 88 -7.99 -12.42 4.01
N VAL A 89 -7.12 -12.74 4.97
CA VAL A 89 -7.47 -12.81 6.38
C VAL A 89 -6.68 -11.76 7.16
N ARG A 90 -7.39 -10.85 7.84
CA ARG A 90 -6.78 -9.87 8.75
C ARG A 90 -6.43 -10.51 10.09
N VAL A 91 -5.26 -10.17 10.62
CA VAL A 91 -4.73 -10.58 11.91
C VAL A 91 -4.31 -9.32 12.70
N PRO A 92 -5.25 -8.66 13.41
CA PRO A 92 -4.97 -7.38 14.08
C PRO A 92 -3.84 -7.46 15.12
N GLU A 93 -3.74 -8.59 15.84
CA GLU A 93 -2.75 -8.81 16.90
C GLU A 93 -1.48 -9.51 16.40
N TYR A 94 -1.12 -9.34 15.12
CA TYR A 94 0.02 -10.04 14.49
C TYR A 94 1.38 -9.87 15.20
N ARG A 95 1.54 -8.80 16.01
CA ARG A 95 2.76 -8.54 16.78
C ARG A 95 2.86 -9.37 18.06
N GLN A 96 1.78 -10.01 18.49
CA GLN A 96 1.68 -10.72 19.76
C GLN A 96 1.35 -12.22 19.59
N LEU A 97 1.43 -12.73 18.36
CA LEU A 97 1.16 -14.15 18.09
C LEU A 97 2.14 -15.04 18.86
N SER A 98 1.60 -15.99 19.60
CA SER A 98 2.38 -17.07 20.18
C SER A 98 2.91 -18.00 19.09
N PRO A 99 4.00 -18.76 19.33
CA PRO A 99 4.50 -19.75 18.39
C PRO A 99 3.43 -20.78 17.95
N ARG A 100 2.49 -21.11 18.85
CA ARG A 100 1.37 -22.01 18.53
C ARG A 100 0.37 -21.40 17.55
N GLU A 101 0.15 -20.09 17.60
CA GLU A 101 -0.74 -19.38 16.69
C GLU A 101 -0.10 -19.22 15.30
N GLU A 102 1.20 -18.96 15.23
CA GLU A 102 1.94 -18.98 13.96
C GLU A 102 1.82 -20.36 13.28
N VAL A 103 1.96 -21.46 14.04
CA VAL A 103 1.74 -22.81 13.50
C VAL A 103 0.30 -23.03 13.04
N LYS A 104 -0.71 -22.41 13.67
CA LYS A 104 -2.10 -22.50 13.20
C LYS A 104 -2.29 -21.80 11.85
N LEU A 105 -1.62 -20.68 11.62
CA LEU A 105 -1.64 -20.00 10.32
C LEU A 105 -0.96 -20.86 9.25
N LEU A 106 0.21 -21.42 9.57
CA LEU A 106 0.94 -22.33 8.68
C LEU A 106 0.09 -23.54 8.28
N LYS A 107 -0.56 -24.20 9.25
CA LYS A 107 -1.44 -25.36 9.00
C LYS A 107 -2.66 -25.04 8.11
N ARG A 108 -3.01 -23.76 8.00
CA ARG A 108 -4.09 -23.27 7.13
C ARG A 108 -3.57 -22.76 5.78
N HIS A 109 -2.26 -22.88 5.51
CA HIS A 109 -1.62 -22.35 4.31
C HIS A 109 -1.86 -20.85 4.12
N LEU A 110 -1.73 -20.10 5.23
CA LEU A 110 -1.87 -18.64 5.25
C LEU A 110 -0.49 -17.99 5.35
N ASN A 111 -0.01 -17.45 4.25
CA ASN A 111 1.24 -16.66 4.19
C ASN A 111 0.97 -15.26 4.74
N ARG A 112 1.77 -14.80 5.71
CA ARG A 112 1.50 -13.54 6.43
C ARG A 112 2.46 -12.42 6.03
N VAL A 113 1.89 -11.27 5.66
CA VAL A 113 2.58 -9.99 5.52
C VAL A 113 1.97 -9.04 6.55
N THR A 114 2.74 -8.69 7.58
CA THR A 114 2.26 -7.92 8.75
C THR A 114 0.98 -8.48 9.36
N ASP A 115 -0.12 -7.74 9.26
CA ASP A 115 -1.46 -7.98 9.77
C ASP A 115 -2.39 -8.62 8.72
N THR A 116 -1.87 -9.02 7.56
CA THR A 116 -2.67 -9.57 6.46
C THR A 116 -2.12 -10.92 6.03
N CYS A 117 -3.01 -11.91 5.91
CA CYS A 117 -2.70 -13.25 5.47
C CYS A 117 -3.27 -13.51 4.06
N ILE A 118 -2.43 -14.04 3.19
CA ILE A 118 -2.72 -14.41 1.80
C ILE A 118 -2.85 -15.94 1.73
N PRO A 119 -3.98 -16.48 1.27
CA PRO A 119 -4.18 -17.93 1.16
C PRO A 119 -3.42 -18.53 -0.03
N GLU A 120 -2.46 -19.40 0.26
CA GLU A 120 -1.53 -19.95 -0.74
C GLU A 120 -2.25 -20.62 -1.92
N VAL A 121 -3.26 -21.45 -1.63
CA VAL A 121 -3.99 -22.24 -2.63
C VAL A 121 -4.79 -21.36 -3.60
N LEU A 122 -5.34 -20.24 -3.11
CA LEU A 122 -6.20 -19.37 -3.92
C LEU A 122 -5.40 -18.26 -4.62
N ALA A 123 -4.21 -17.94 -4.11
CA ALA A 123 -3.30 -16.93 -4.65
C ALA A 123 -2.17 -17.56 -5.48
N MET A 124 -1.11 -18.06 -4.83
CA MET A 124 0.09 -18.56 -5.49
C MET A 124 -0.23 -19.74 -6.43
N ASN A 125 -0.84 -20.81 -5.91
CA ASN A 125 -1.15 -22.02 -6.69
C ASN A 125 -2.19 -21.79 -7.79
N ARG A 126 -2.87 -20.65 -7.78
CA ARG A 126 -3.86 -20.29 -8.80
C ARG A 126 -3.22 -19.61 -10.01
N VAL A 127 -2.09 -18.94 -9.78
CA VAL A 127 -1.37 -18.11 -10.75
C VAL A 127 -0.18 -18.86 -11.35
N GLU A 128 0.48 -19.69 -10.56
CA GLU A 128 1.61 -20.57 -10.94
C GLU A 128 1.14 -21.92 -11.48
#